data_AF-K1SIU7-F1
#
_entry.id   AF-K1SIU7-F1
#
_cell.length_a   1.000
_cell.length_b   1.000
_cell.length_c   1.000
_cell.angle_alpha   90.00
_cell.angle_beta   90.00
_cell.angle_gamma   90.00
#
_symmetry.space_group_name_H-M   'P 1'
#
loop_
_entity.id
_entity.type
_entity.pdbx_description
1 polymer ?
#
loop_
_entity_poly.entity_id
_entity_poly.type
_entity_poly.pdbx_seq_one_letter_code
_entity_poly.pdbx_strand_id
1 'polypeptide(L)'
;YSGTNFERPQVQKLIELVRANQIDCIIVKDFSRFGRNSIETGYFIERVFPLFHTRFISISDDFDSSKFKGDTGGMDVAFKYLISEYYSRDMSIKTKSAKYAKMQRGEYQSKICPYGYRKSADGRMEPDPEAAAVVQLIFQLAAEGINATAITRELFRRSIPTPGQYKAAHGNHTHD
;
A
#
# COMPACT_ATOMS: atom_id res chain seq x y z
N TYR A 1 21.37 -22.18 -3.93
CA TYR A 1 20.25 -21.47 -4.58
C TYR A 1 18.93 -22.16 -4.24
N SER A 2 18.09 -21.56 -3.38
CA SER A 2 16.74 -22.11 -3.13
C SER A 2 15.86 -21.90 -4.37
N GLY A 3 14.99 -22.86 -4.68
CA GLY A 3 14.13 -22.82 -5.87
C GLY A 3 12.97 -21.82 -5.80
N THR A 4 12.99 -20.89 -4.84
CA THR A 4 11.86 -20.01 -4.49
C THR A 4 11.85 -18.67 -5.22
N ASN A 5 12.96 -18.26 -5.86
CA ASN A 5 13.08 -16.92 -6.42
C ASN A 5 13.38 -16.95 -7.93
N PHE A 6 12.67 -16.14 -8.72
CA PHE A 6 12.92 -15.94 -10.16
C PHE A 6 14.22 -15.14 -10.42
N GLU A 7 14.88 -14.62 -9.40
CA GLU A 7 16.23 -14.00 -9.48
C GLU A 7 17.36 -15.00 -9.76
N ARG A 8 17.05 -16.25 -10.08
CA ARG A 8 18.07 -17.24 -10.47
C ARG A 8 18.70 -16.80 -11.80
N PRO A 9 20.03 -16.73 -11.91
CA PRO A 9 20.70 -16.26 -13.13
C PRO A 9 20.26 -16.99 -14.39
N GLN A 10 19.96 -18.28 -14.28
CA GLN A 10 19.50 -19.11 -15.40
C GLN A 10 18.08 -18.76 -15.87
N VAL A 11 17.19 -18.41 -14.94
CA VAL A 11 15.80 -18.03 -15.25
C VAL A 11 15.78 -16.60 -15.81
N GLN A 12 16.57 -15.70 -15.26
CA GLN A 12 16.77 -14.35 -15.83
C GLN A 12 17.31 -14.43 -17.27
N LYS A 13 18.34 -15.26 -17.50
CA LYS A 13 18.86 -15.51 -18.84
C LYS A 13 17.80 -16.08 -19.80
N LEU A 14 16.96 -17.01 -19.33
CA LEU A 14 15.85 -17.53 -20.12
C LEU A 14 14.87 -16.41 -20.51
N ILE A 15 14.49 -15.55 -19.56
CA ILE A 15 13.59 -14.42 -19.79
C ILE A 15 14.21 -13.41 -20.76
N GLU A 16 15.51 -13.14 -20.66
CA GLU A 16 16.22 -12.27 -21.61
C GLU A 16 16.22 -12.84 -23.03
N LEU A 17 16.45 -14.15 -23.18
CA LEU A 17 16.39 -14.82 -24.48
C LEU A 17 14.98 -14.81 -25.08
N VAL A 18 13.95 -14.96 -24.26
CA VAL A 18 12.55 -14.79 -24.66
C VAL A 18 12.28 -13.36 -25.13
N ARG A 19 12.72 -12.35 -24.36
CA ARG A 19 12.56 -10.93 -24.73
C ARG A 19 13.30 -10.56 -26.01
N ALA A 20 14.42 -11.23 -26.27
CA ALA A 20 15.18 -11.09 -27.52
C ALA A 20 14.58 -11.92 -28.68
N ASN A 21 13.41 -12.56 -28.50
CA ASN A 21 12.76 -13.46 -29.46
C ASN A 21 13.67 -14.60 -29.95
N GLN A 22 14.61 -15.06 -29.13
CA GLN A 22 15.49 -16.19 -29.45
C GLN A 22 14.92 -17.54 -29.01
N ILE A 23 13.84 -17.51 -28.21
CA ILE A 23 13.14 -18.70 -27.72
C ILE A 23 11.65 -18.53 -27.97
N ASP A 24 11.06 -19.51 -28.66
CA ASP A 24 9.64 -19.56 -29.00
C ASP A 24 8.89 -20.64 -28.20
N CYS A 25 9.59 -21.51 -27.46
CA CYS A 25 8.98 -22.58 -26.69
C CYS A 25 9.77 -22.90 -25.41
N ILE A 26 9.06 -23.01 -24.30
CA ILE A 26 9.59 -23.43 -22.99
C ILE A 26 8.87 -24.72 -22.59
N ILE A 27 9.64 -25.76 -22.25
CA ILE A 27 9.12 -27.06 -21.83
C ILE A 27 9.67 -27.37 -20.44
N VAL A 28 8.77 -27.70 -19.52
CA VAL A 28 9.11 -28.10 -18.16
C VAL A 28 8.40 -29.40 -17.76
N LYS A 29 8.95 -30.08 -16.75
CA LYS A 29 8.31 -31.27 -16.18
C LYS A 29 6.98 -30.93 -15.52
N ASP A 30 6.98 -29.91 -14.66
CA ASP A 30 5.86 -29.45 -13.84
C ASP A 30 6.02 -27.94 -13.58
N PHE A 31 4.96 -27.20 -13.23
CA PHE A 31 5.03 -25.74 -12.99
C PHE A 31 6.08 -25.35 -11.94
N SER A 32 6.31 -26.21 -10.94
CA SER A 32 7.28 -25.95 -9.86
C SER A 32 8.74 -25.94 -10.34
N ARG A 33 9.02 -26.52 -11.52
CA ARG A 33 10.34 -26.44 -12.17
C ARG A 33 10.61 -25.10 -12.81
N PHE A 34 9.56 -24.41 -13.24
CA PHE A 34 9.68 -23.06 -13.75
C PHE A 34 9.78 -22.04 -12.60
N GLY A 35 8.90 -22.14 -11.61
CA GLY A 35 8.98 -21.33 -10.40
C GLY A 35 8.09 -21.84 -9.27
N ARG A 36 8.59 -21.74 -8.02
CA ARG A 36 7.83 -22.15 -6.83
C ARG A 36 6.81 -21.12 -6.36
N ASN A 37 6.96 -19.86 -6.76
CA ASN A 37 5.95 -18.83 -6.50
C ASN A 37 4.87 -18.96 -7.59
N SER A 38 3.73 -19.55 -7.22
CA SER A 38 2.61 -19.78 -8.14
C SER A 38 2.15 -18.49 -8.81
N ILE A 39 2.13 -17.36 -8.09
CA ILE A 39 1.66 -16.07 -8.60
C ILE A 39 2.58 -15.56 -9.72
N GLU A 40 3.90 -15.55 -9.49
CA GLU A 40 4.86 -15.14 -10.50
C GLU A 40 4.87 -16.10 -11.69
N THR A 41 4.85 -17.40 -11.44
CA THR A 41 4.76 -18.43 -12.49
C THR A 41 3.54 -18.19 -13.39
N GLY A 42 2.36 -17.98 -12.80
CA GLY A 42 1.14 -17.68 -13.55
C GLY A 42 1.23 -16.38 -14.35
N TYR A 43 1.79 -15.32 -13.75
CA TYR A 43 1.99 -14.05 -14.46
C TYR A 43 2.87 -14.22 -15.72
N PHE A 44 3.97 -14.96 -15.63
CA PHE A 44 4.83 -15.20 -16.79
C PHE A 44 4.11 -16.02 -17.88
N ILE A 45 3.42 -17.09 -17.49
CA ILE A 45 2.74 -17.99 -18.43
C ILE A 45 1.57 -17.28 -19.13
N GLU A 46 0.80 -16.45 -18.42
CA GLU A 46 -0.42 -15.83 -18.97
C GLU A 46 -0.21 -14.45 -19.60
N ARG A 47 0.79 -13.69 -19.15
CA ARG A 47 1.00 -12.31 -19.59
C ARG A 47 2.28 -12.14 -20.35
N VAL A 48 3.40 -12.64 -19.84
CA VAL A 48 4.71 -12.35 -20.44
C VAL A 48 4.93 -13.19 -21.69
N PHE A 49 4.89 -14.52 -21.59
CA PHE A 49 5.18 -15.40 -22.72
C PHE A 49 4.26 -15.21 -23.92
N PRO A 50 2.94 -14.99 -23.76
CA PRO A 50 2.06 -14.69 -24.89
C PRO A 50 2.41 -13.40 -25.63
N LEU A 51 2.92 -12.37 -24.93
CA LEU A 51 3.36 -11.11 -25.56
C LEU A 51 4.59 -11.30 -26.46
N PHE A 52 5.44 -12.28 -26.14
CA PHE A 52 6.63 -12.63 -26.94
C PHE A 52 6.38 -13.84 -27.85
N HIS A 53 5.11 -14.24 -28.05
CA HIS A 53 4.72 -15.40 -28.84
C HIS A 53 5.42 -16.71 -28.41
N THR A 54 5.82 -16.82 -27.14
CA THR A 54 6.48 -18.00 -26.58
C THR A 54 5.44 -18.98 -26.05
N ARG A 55 5.48 -20.22 -26.53
CA ARG A 55 4.68 -21.35 -26.05
C ARG A 55 5.25 -21.89 -24.74
N PHE A 56 4.39 -22.27 -23.80
CA PHE A 56 4.79 -22.89 -22.55
C PHE A 56 4.10 -24.25 -22.38
N ILE A 57 4.87 -25.30 -22.13
CA ILE A 57 4.39 -26.67 -21.97
C ILE A 57 4.85 -27.22 -20.62
N SER A 58 3.91 -27.74 -19.85
CA SER A 58 4.18 -28.55 -18.66
C SER A 58 3.68 -29.98 -18.87
N ILE A 59 4.59 -30.95 -18.80
CA ILE A 59 4.28 -32.35 -19.16
C ILE A 59 3.41 -33.02 -18.08
N SER A 60 3.75 -32.84 -16.81
CA SER A 60 3.07 -33.53 -15.69
C SER A 60 1.75 -32.88 -15.34
N ASP A 61 1.59 -31.60 -15.66
CA ASP A 61 0.35 -30.84 -15.45
C ASP A 61 -0.59 -30.88 -16.67
N ASP A 62 -0.22 -31.64 -17.73
CA ASP A 62 -0.91 -31.70 -19.03
C ASP A 62 -1.29 -30.31 -19.59
N PHE A 63 -0.36 -29.36 -19.46
CA PHE A 63 -0.59 -27.97 -19.81
C PHE A 63 0.18 -27.56 -21.05
N ASP A 64 -0.49 -26.85 -21.95
CA ASP A 64 0.10 -26.32 -23.17
C ASP A 64 -0.58 -24.99 -23.53
N SER A 65 0.13 -23.88 -23.37
CA SER A 65 -0.44 -22.54 -23.58
C SER A 65 -0.96 -22.31 -25.00
N SER A 66 -0.52 -23.09 -25.98
CA SER A 66 -1.03 -22.99 -27.36
C SER A 66 -2.41 -23.61 -27.55
N LYS A 67 -2.78 -24.59 -26.72
CA LYS A 67 -4.11 -25.24 -26.74
C LYS A 67 -5.17 -24.41 -26.03
N PHE A 68 -4.74 -23.57 -25.09
CA PHE A 68 -5.62 -22.74 -24.27
C PHE A 68 -5.53 -21.26 -24.70
N LYS A 69 -5.97 -20.98 -25.93
CA LYS A 69 -6.10 -19.59 -26.43
C LYS A 69 -7.39 -18.98 -25.88
N GLY A 70 -7.31 -18.34 -24.71
CA GLY A 70 -8.37 -17.51 -24.14
C GLY A 70 -9.21 -18.13 -23.02
N ASP A 71 -9.07 -19.44 -22.79
CA ASP A 71 -9.72 -20.14 -21.67
C ASP A 71 -8.81 -21.27 -21.20
N THR A 72 -8.02 -21.02 -20.15
CA THR A 72 -7.20 -22.03 -19.47
C THR A 72 -8.03 -22.83 -18.44
N GLY A 73 -9.33 -23.06 -18.71
CA GLY A 73 -10.19 -23.85 -17.85
C GLY A 73 -10.34 -23.25 -16.45
N GLY A 74 -10.50 -21.93 -16.37
CA GLY A 74 -10.63 -21.18 -15.12
C GLY A 74 -9.32 -20.88 -14.36
N MET A 75 -8.17 -21.38 -14.84
CA MET A 75 -6.87 -20.97 -14.28
C MET A 75 -6.58 -19.48 -14.53
N ASP A 76 -7.03 -18.91 -15.64
CA ASP A 76 -6.89 -17.48 -15.95
C ASP A 76 -7.61 -16.59 -14.95
N VAL A 77 -8.79 -16.98 -14.49
CA VAL A 77 -9.54 -16.23 -13.48
C VAL A 77 -8.85 -16.34 -12.13
N ALA A 78 -8.40 -17.54 -11.75
CA ALA A 78 -7.69 -17.78 -10.50
C ALA A 78 -6.37 -16.99 -10.45
N PHE A 79 -5.58 -17.00 -11.53
CA PHE A 79 -4.34 -16.22 -11.60
C PHE A 79 -4.58 -14.72 -11.68
N LYS A 80 -5.56 -14.24 -12.46
CA LYS A 80 -5.94 -12.82 -12.44
C LYS A 80 -6.32 -12.34 -11.04
N TYR A 81 -7.07 -13.16 -10.29
CA TYR A 81 -7.45 -12.83 -8.91
C TYR A 81 -6.23 -12.79 -7.98
N LEU A 82 -5.39 -13.83 -7.99
CA LEU A 82 -4.18 -13.89 -7.18
C LEU A 82 -3.18 -12.77 -7.49
N ILE A 83 -3.01 -12.44 -8.76
CA ILE A 83 -2.16 -11.34 -9.22
C ILE A 83 -2.71 -10.00 -8.75
N SER A 84 -4.02 -9.78 -8.88
CA SER A 84 -4.70 -8.58 -8.39
C SER A 84 -4.55 -8.43 -6.86
N GLU A 85 -4.75 -9.51 -6.12
CA GLU A 85 -4.58 -9.54 -4.66
C GLU A 85 -3.13 -9.24 -4.26
N TYR A 86 -2.15 -9.83 -4.95
CA TYR A 86 -0.74 -9.57 -4.74
C TYR A 86 -0.38 -8.10 -5.01
N TYR A 87 -0.78 -7.54 -6.16
CA TYR A 87 -0.53 -6.13 -6.47
C TYR A 87 -1.18 -5.19 -5.47
N SER A 88 -2.42 -5.47 -5.06
CA SER A 88 -3.11 -4.70 -4.02
C SER A 88 -2.34 -4.72 -2.69
N ARG A 89 -1.83 -5.90 -2.30
CA ARG A 89 -1.01 -6.05 -1.10
C ARG A 89 0.33 -5.34 -1.20
N ASP A 90 1.04 -5.45 -2.32
CA ASP A 90 2.32 -4.78 -2.54
C ASP A 90 2.16 -3.24 -2.54
N MET A 91 1.12 -2.72 -3.21
CA MET A 91 0.79 -1.29 -3.17
C MET A 91 0.45 -0.82 -1.76
N SER A 92 -0.28 -1.62 -0.99
CA SER A 92 -0.58 -1.33 0.42
C SER A 92 0.70 -1.26 1.27
N ILE A 93 1.63 -2.21 1.08
CA ILE A 93 2.92 -2.23 1.78
C ILE A 93 3.74 -0.99 1.40
N LYS A 94 3.93 -0.71 0.11
CA LYS A 94 4.69 0.46 -0.37
C LYS A 94 4.11 1.77 0.15
N THR A 95 2.79 1.92 0.11
CA THR A 95 2.09 3.11 0.63
C THR A 95 2.29 3.26 2.13
N LYS A 96 2.18 2.17 2.91
CA LYS A 96 2.44 2.19 4.36
C LYS A 96 3.89 2.56 4.64
N SER A 97 4.85 1.92 3.98
CA SER A 97 6.28 2.19 4.16
C SER A 97 6.63 3.65 3.84
N ALA A 98 6.07 4.20 2.75
CA ALA A 98 6.25 5.61 2.41
C ALA A 98 5.66 6.54 3.49
N LYS A 99 4.46 6.23 4.00
CA LYS A 99 3.85 6.99 5.11
C LYS A 99 4.71 6.92 6.38
N TYR A 100 5.19 5.74 6.76
CA TYR A 100 6.05 5.55 7.92
C TYR A 100 7.38 6.29 7.79
N ALA A 101 8.03 6.24 6.62
CA ALA A 101 9.27 6.98 6.39
C ALA A 101 9.09 8.50 6.54
N LYS A 102 7.95 9.04 6.06
CA LYS A 102 7.59 10.45 6.25
C LYS A 102 7.32 10.78 7.72
N MET A 103 6.59 9.92 8.44
CA MET A 103 6.38 10.06 9.89
C MET A 103 7.69 10.08 10.68
N GLN A 104 8.65 9.19 10.35
CA GLN A 104 9.96 9.15 10.99
C GLN A 104 10.79 10.43 10.77
N ARG A 105 10.56 11.15 9.65
CA ARG A 105 11.17 12.46 9.39
C ARG A 105 10.42 13.63 10.03
N GLY A 106 9.35 13.35 10.77
CA GLY A 106 8.48 14.34 11.40
C GLY A 106 7.53 15.05 10.43
N GLU A 107 7.41 14.57 9.19
CA GLU A 107 6.49 15.15 8.20
C GLU A 107 5.06 14.70 8.49
N TYR A 108 4.15 15.66 8.62
CA TYR A 108 2.75 15.38 8.84
C TYR A 108 1.99 15.29 7.53
N GLN A 109 1.49 14.09 7.22
CA GLN A 109 0.88 13.81 5.91
C GLN A 109 -0.59 14.18 5.82
N SER A 110 -1.32 14.27 6.94
CA SER A 110 -2.74 14.63 6.86
C SER A 110 -2.89 16.08 6.41
N LYS A 111 -4.02 16.33 5.76
CA LYS A 111 -4.46 17.68 5.40
C LYS A 111 -4.90 18.46 6.63
N ILE A 112 -5.51 17.78 7.59
CA ILE A 112 -6.09 18.36 8.80
C ILE A 112 -5.18 18.02 9.97
N CYS A 113 -4.68 19.04 10.68
CA CYS A 113 -3.90 18.85 11.90
C CYS A 113 -4.83 18.68 13.12
N PRO A 114 -4.40 17.94 14.15
CA PRO A 114 -5.12 17.86 15.42
C PRO A 114 -5.28 19.25 16.04
N TYR A 115 -6.36 19.46 16.80
CA TYR A 115 -6.56 20.71 17.54
C TYR A 115 -5.37 20.99 18.48
N GLY A 116 -4.91 22.24 18.51
CA GLY A 116 -3.68 22.65 19.20
C GLY A 116 -2.42 22.63 18.32
N TYR A 117 -2.50 22.10 17.10
CA TYR A 117 -1.40 22.09 16.14
C TYR A 117 -1.82 22.65 14.78
N ARG A 118 -0.86 23.25 14.09
CA ARG A 118 -0.96 23.70 12.71
C ARG A 118 0.16 23.09 11.88
N LYS A 119 -0.04 23.07 10.56
CA LYS A 119 0.98 22.62 9.62
C LYS A 119 1.94 23.76 9.32
N SER A 120 3.24 23.52 9.48
CA SER A 120 4.28 24.47 9.12
C SER A 120 4.49 24.53 7.61
N ALA A 121 5.23 25.55 7.16
CA ALA A 121 5.63 25.67 5.75
C ALA A 121 6.39 24.43 5.24
N ASP A 122 7.18 23.80 6.13
CA ASP A 122 7.97 22.60 5.84
C ASP A 122 7.14 21.30 5.97
N GLY A 123 5.84 21.40 6.22
CA GLY A 123 4.93 20.25 6.32
C GLY A 123 5.00 19.49 7.65
N ARG A 124 5.66 20.04 8.67
CA ARG A 124 5.71 19.49 10.04
C ARG A 124 4.54 20.01 10.87
N MET A 125 4.26 19.36 12.00
CA MET A 125 3.32 19.90 12.99
C MET A 125 4.03 20.88 13.90
N GLU A 126 3.46 22.06 14.07
CA GLU A 126 3.88 23.07 15.04
C GLU A 126 2.72 23.43 15.95
N PRO A 127 2.96 23.76 17.23
CA PRO A 127 1.90 24.26 18.10
C PRO A 127 1.25 25.50 17.50
N ASP A 128 -0.08 25.50 17.48
CA ASP A 128 -0.87 26.67 17.14
C ASP A 128 -1.02 27.55 18.39
N PRO A 129 -0.48 28.78 18.43
CA PRO A 129 -0.42 29.56 19.67
C PRO A 129 -1.77 29.73 20.40
N GLU A 130 -2.86 29.91 19.67
CA GLU A 130 -4.19 30.10 20.27
C GLU A 130 -4.77 28.77 20.77
N ALA A 131 -4.87 27.78 19.88
CA ALA A 131 -5.44 26.47 20.23
C ALA A 131 -4.56 25.69 21.22
N ALA A 132 -3.23 25.83 21.17
CA ALA A 132 -2.30 25.15 22.08
C ALA A 132 -2.46 25.66 23.51
N ALA A 133 -2.72 26.95 23.72
CA ALA A 133 -3.00 27.50 25.05
C ALA A 133 -4.26 26.88 25.67
N VAL A 134 -5.30 26.65 24.85
CA VAL A 134 -6.52 25.95 25.28
C VAL A 134 -6.24 24.50 25.64
N VAL A 135 -5.45 23.78 24.83
CA VAL A 135 -5.05 22.40 25.13
C VAL A 135 -4.24 22.34 26.42
N GLN A 136 -3.28 23.22 26.63
CA GLN A 136 -2.50 23.30 27.87
C GLN A 136 -3.39 23.56 29.10
N LEU A 137 -4.37 24.47 28.99
CA LEU A 137 -5.35 24.72 30.04
C LEU A 137 -6.15 23.45 30.37
N ILE A 138 -6.60 22.71 29.37
CA ILE A 138 -7.34 21.44 29.57
C ILE A 138 -6.49 20.44 30.35
N PHE A 139 -5.23 20.26 29.95
CA PHE A 139 -4.31 19.35 30.64
C PHE A 139 -4.00 19.80 32.08
N GLN A 140 -3.87 21.11 32.29
CA GLN A 140 -3.67 21.67 33.63
C GLN A 140 -4.86 21.38 34.54
N LEU A 141 -6.09 21.69 34.10
CA LEU A 141 -7.31 21.43 34.88
C LEU A 141 -7.48 19.92 35.17
N ALA A 142 -7.15 19.06 34.20
CA ALA A 142 -7.16 17.62 34.40
C ALA A 142 -6.12 17.15 35.42
N ALA A 143 -4.91 17.72 35.40
CA ALA A 143 -3.86 17.43 36.38
C ALA A 143 -4.23 17.88 37.80
N GLU A 144 -5.05 18.93 37.91
CA GLU A 144 -5.66 19.40 39.17
C GLU A 144 -6.82 18.50 39.66
N GLY A 145 -7.15 17.43 38.93
CA GLY A 145 -8.17 16.45 39.29
C GLY A 145 -9.59 16.83 38.83
N ILE A 146 -9.73 17.85 37.99
CA ILE A 146 -11.03 18.28 37.46
C ILE A 146 -11.47 17.29 36.37
N ASN A 147 -12.69 16.78 36.50
CA ASN A 147 -13.24 15.84 35.51
C ASN A 147 -13.61 16.53 34.18
N ALA A 148 -13.70 15.75 33.11
CA ALA A 148 -13.96 16.24 31.75
C ALA A 148 -15.25 17.10 31.64
N THR A 149 -16.31 16.74 32.38
CA THR A 149 -17.58 17.49 32.37
C THR A 149 -17.41 18.87 32.98
N ALA A 150 -16.67 18.98 34.09
CA ALA A 150 -16.36 20.24 34.74
C ALA A 150 -15.41 21.10 33.89
N ILE A 151 -14.39 20.49 33.25
CA ILE A 151 -13.52 21.17 32.28
C ILE A 151 -14.36 21.76 31.14
N THR A 152 -15.24 20.97 30.54
CA THR A 152 -16.12 21.44 29.45
C THR A 152 -16.94 22.65 29.89
N ARG A 153 -17.55 22.57 31.08
CA ARG A 153 -18.35 23.66 31.66
C ARG A 153 -17.51 24.92 31.89
N GLU A 154 -16.28 24.77 32.34
CA GLU A 154 -15.33 25.86 32.56
C GLU A 154 -14.88 26.50 31.22
N LEU A 155 -14.62 25.71 30.19
CA LEU A 155 -14.31 26.21 28.84
C LEU A 155 -15.49 27.01 28.25
N PHE A 156 -16.72 26.50 28.41
CA PHE A 156 -17.93 27.22 28.00
C PHE A 156 -18.10 28.54 28.76
N ARG A 157 -17.85 28.55 30.08
CA ARG A 157 -17.92 29.75 30.92
C ARG A 157 -16.90 30.81 30.48
N ARG A 158 -15.74 30.38 30.00
CA ARG A 158 -14.70 31.26 29.44
C ARG A 158 -14.95 31.68 27.99
N SER A 159 -16.09 31.26 27.40
CA SER A 159 -16.44 31.52 26.00
C SER A 159 -15.38 31.03 25.00
N ILE A 160 -14.66 29.95 25.35
CA ILE A 160 -13.66 29.35 24.48
C ILE A 160 -14.38 28.59 23.35
N PRO A 161 -14.05 28.85 22.07
CA PRO A 161 -14.69 28.18 20.95
C PRO A 161 -14.35 26.68 20.93
N THR A 162 -15.32 25.86 20.54
CA THR A 162 -15.09 24.44 20.31
C THR A 162 -14.13 24.23 19.13
N PRO A 163 -13.43 23.07 19.04
CA PRO A 163 -12.54 22.79 17.92
C PRO A 163 -13.19 22.94 16.53
N GLY A 164 -14.48 22.61 16.41
CA GLY A 164 -15.25 22.79 15.17
C GLY A 164 -15.50 24.27 14.84
N GLN A 165 -15.87 25.09 15.83
CA GLN A 165 -16.06 26.53 15.66
C GLN A 165 -14.73 27.24 15.35
N TYR A 166 -13.66 26.82 16.03
CA TYR A 166 -12.30 27.32 15.79
C TYR A 166 -11.87 27.05 14.34
N LYS A 167 -12.06 25.83 13.86
CA LYS A 167 -11.77 25.45 12.46
C LYS A 167 -12.60 26.25 11.46
N ALA A 168 -13.89 26.41 11.72
CA ALA A 168 -14.78 27.18 10.84
C ALA A 168 -14.37 28.67 10.77
N ALA A 169 -13.98 29.28 11.88
CA ALA A 169 -13.46 30.65 11.91
C ALA A 169 -12.15 30.81 11.11
N HIS A 170 -11.35 29.76 11.02
CA HIS A 170 -10.08 29.72 10.28
C HIS A 170 -10.23 29.16 8.85
N GLY A 171 -11.45 29.08 8.31
CA GLY A 171 -11.73 28.68 6.93
C GLY A 171 -11.60 27.18 6.64
N ASN A 172 -11.52 26.33 7.68
CA ASN A 172 -11.49 24.87 7.55
C ASN A 172 -12.88 24.28 7.86
N HIS A 173 -13.57 23.84 6.82
CA HIS A 173 -14.93 23.25 6.92
C HIS A 173 -14.92 21.70 6.94
N THR A 174 -13.77 21.07 7.10
CA THR A 174 -13.62 19.60 7.13
C THR A 174 -13.70 19.06 8.55
N HIS A 175 -14.52 18.02 8.74
CA HIS A 175 -14.56 17.23 9.97
C HIS A 175 -13.31 16.35 10.09
N ASP A 176 -12.85 16.11 11.33
CA ASP A 176 -11.79 15.13 11.64
C ASP A 176 -12.26 13.69 11.42
#